data_AF-A0A4R0MWG4-F1
#
_entry.id   AF-A0A4R0MWG4-F1
#
_cell.length_a   1.000
_cell.length_b   1.000
_cell.length_c   1.000
_cell.angle_alpha   90.00
_cell.angle_beta   90.00
_cell.angle_gamma   90.00
#
_symmetry.space_group_name_H-M   'P 1'
#
loop_
_entity.id
_entity.type
_entity.pdbx_description
1 polymer ?
#
loop_
_entity_poly.entity_id
_entity_poly.type
_entity_poly.pdbx_seq_one_letter_code
_entity_poly.pdbx_strand_id
1 'polypeptide(L)'
;MVIIFKDWSLTVDREATLTTYASVANGSAEDCDCSDCKNYLANRDIVFPSMVKSVLNQLGIDYRKESEVWKMYKDEDGLHLYNGIFHYKGSFEGKNCEVY
;
A
#
# COMPACT_ATOMS: atom_id res chain seq x y z
N MET A 1 12.47 -8.77 -11.75
CA MET A 1 13.29 -9.19 -10.58
C MET A 1 12.46 -10.05 -9.65
N VAL A 2 13.06 -10.82 -8.74
CA VAL A 2 12.32 -11.59 -7.72
C VAL A 2 12.58 -10.97 -6.34
N ILE A 3 11.50 -10.74 -5.58
CA ILE A 3 11.54 -10.24 -4.20
C ILE A 3 10.95 -11.33 -3.30
N ILE A 4 11.61 -11.61 -2.19
CA ILE A 4 11.05 -12.47 -1.14
C ILE A 4 10.47 -11.57 -0.04
N PHE A 5 9.18 -11.73 0.24
CA PHE A 5 8.50 -11.06 1.34
C PHE A 5 7.81 -12.09 2.21
N LYS A 6 8.38 -12.34 3.40
CA LYS A 6 7.99 -13.48 4.24
C LYS A 6 8.05 -14.78 3.42
N ASP A 7 6.95 -15.51 3.32
CA ASP A 7 6.84 -16.78 2.59
C ASP A 7 6.38 -16.59 1.12
N TRP A 8 6.36 -15.36 0.63
CA TRP A 8 5.91 -15.03 -0.72
C TRP A 8 7.09 -14.71 -1.64
N SER A 9 7.04 -15.25 -2.85
CA SER A 9 7.93 -14.94 -3.97
C SER A 9 7.19 -14.06 -4.97
N LEU A 10 7.68 -12.84 -5.15
CA LEU A 10 7.08 -11.84 -6.04
C LEU A 10 7.99 -11.67 -7.25
N THR A 11 7.52 -12.04 -8.44
CA THR A 11 8.20 -11.67 -9.69
C THR A 11 7.68 -10.32 -10.12
N VAL A 12 8.57 -9.36 -10.31
CA VAL A 12 8.24 -7.94 -10.43
C VAL A 12 8.81 -7.35 -11.71
N ASP A 13 7.93 -6.71 -12.48
CA ASP A 13 8.28 -5.73 -13.50
C ASP A 13 8.31 -4.35 -12.85
N ARG A 14 9.48 -4.01 -12.32
CA ARG A 14 9.66 -2.80 -11.52
C ARG A 14 9.61 -1.54 -12.38
N GLU A 15 10.12 -1.60 -13.61
CA GLU A 15 10.13 -0.44 -14.52
C GLU A 15 8.71 -0.08 -14.95
N ALA A 16 7.88 -1.08 -15.29
CA ALA A 16 6.48 -0.84 -15.58
C ALA A 16 5.76 -0.26 -14.35
N THR A 17 5.95 -0.85 -13.16
CA THR A 17 5.32 -0.37 -11.92
C THR A 17 5.71 1.08 -11.60
N LEU A 18 7.01 1.40 -11.63
CA LEU A 18 7.50 2.76 -11.45
C LEU A 18 6.87 3.74 -12.43
N THR A 19 6.84 3.38 -13.71
CA THR A 19 6.34 4.25 -14.79
C THR A 19 4.85 4.56 -14.57
N THR A 20 4.06 3.55 -14.19
CA THR A 20 2.66 3.73 -13.83
C THR A 20 2.52 4.66 -12.63
N TYR A 21 3.26 4.45 -11.54
CA TYR A 21 3.21 5.29 -10.35
C TYR A 21 3.71 6.72 -10.58
N ALA A 22 4.64 6.94 -11.50
CA ALA A 22 5.10 8.26 -11.91
C ALA A 22 4.02 9.03 -12.70
N SER A 23 3.14 8.33 -13.42
CA SER A 23 2.05 8.93 -14.19
C SER A 23 0.83 9.34 -13.36
N VAL A 24 0.72 8.85 -12.12
CA VAL A 24 -0.35 9.21 -11.19
C VAL A 24 0.10 10.40 -10.35
N ALA A 25 -0.72 11.44 -10.25
CA ALA A 25 -0.36 12.63 -9.48
C ALA A 25 -0.37 12.36 -7.96
N ASN A 26 -1.45 11.74 -7.47
CA ASN A 26 -1.83 11.69 -6.07
C ASN A 26 -2.17 10.26 -5.61
N GLY A 27 -2.07 9.99 -4.31
CA GLY A 27 -2.73 8.84 -3.68
C GLY A 27 -4.24 9.07 -3.54
N SER A 28 -5.02 8.00 -3.45
CA SER A 28 -6.49 8.10 -3.39
C SER A 28 -7.02 8.96 -2.24
N ALA A 29 -6.34 9.01 -1.09
CA ALA A 29 -6.76 9.90 -0.01
C ALA A 29 -6.53 11.38 -0.32
N GLU A 30 -5.55 11.72 -1.16
CA GLU A 30 -5.26 13.11 -1.55
C GLU A 30 -6.33 13.66 -2.51
N ASP A 31 -7.04 12.79 -3.21
CA ASP A 31 -8.16 13.14 -4.09
C ASP A 31 -9.51 13.21 -3.34
N CYS A 32 -9.52 13.04 -2.00
CA CYS A 32 -10.73 13.00 -1.19
C CYS A 32 -10.64 13.91 0.05
N ASP A 33 -11.67 14.72 0.27
CA ASP A 33 -11.70 15.72 1.35
C ASP A 33 -12.42 15.26 2.63
N CYS A 34 -12.77 13.97 2.73
CA CYS A 34 -13.48 13.43 3.89
C CYS A 34 -12.62 13.36 5.16
N SER A 35 -13.24 13.27 6.33
CA SER A 35 -12.54 13.22 7.62
C SER A 35 -11.59 12.03 7.74
N ASP A 36 -11.98 10.88 7.19
CA ASP A 36 -11.17 9.66 7.27
C ASP A 36 -9.91 9.76 6.38
N CYS A 37 -10.03 10.30 5.16
CA CYS A 37 -8.88 10.53 4.28
C CYS A 37 -7.93 11.57 4.88
N LYS A 38 -8.45 12.67 5.43
CA LYS A 38 -7.64 13.67 6.15
C LYS A 38 -6.89 13.06 7.34
N ASN A 39 -7.55 12.23 8.13
CA ASN A 39 -6.91 11.53 9.24
C ASN A 39 -5.82 10.57 8.74
N TYR A 40 -6.08 9.81 7.67
CA TYR A 40 -5.06 8.96 7.07
C TYR A 40 -3.84 9.76 6.60
N LEU A 41 -4.04 10.84 5.83
CA LEU A 41 -2.95 11.69 5.34
C LEU A 41 -2.08 12.26 6.47
N ALA A 42 -2.70 12.67 7.57
CA ALA A 42 -1.99 13.18 8.75
C ALA A 42 -1.08 12.13 9.41
N ASN A 43 -1.34 10.83 9.22
CA ASN A 43 -0.62 9.74 9.87
C ASN A 43 0.18 8.85 8.90
N ARG A 44 -0.06 8.96 7.57
CA ARG A 44 0.48 8.08 6.52
C ARG A 44 1.98 7.85 6.61
N ASP A 45 2.74 8.89 6.94
CA ASP A 45 4.20 8.81 7.00
C ASP A 45 4.74 8.03 8.21
N ILE A 46 3.94 7.84 9.26
CA ILE A 46 4.36 7.16 10.50
C ILE A 46 3.69 5.79 10.72
N VAL A 47 2.61 5.47 10.00
CA VAL A 47 1.88 4.19 10.19
C VAL A 47 2.57 2.98 9.57
N PHE A 48 3.39 3.16 8.52
CA PHE A 48 4.03 2.04 7.83
C PHE A 48 5.32 1.60 8.52
N PRO A 49 5.44 0.32 8.94
CA PRO A 49 6.70 -0.25 9.38
C PRO A 49 7.78 -0.15 8.29
N SER A 50 9.05 -0.05 8.69
CA SER A 50 10.19 0.06 7.76
C SER A 50 10.23 -1.09 6.74
N MET A 51 9.90 -2.31 7.17
CA MET A 51 9.81 -3.49 6.30
C MET A 51 8.77 -3.30 5.19
N VAL A 52 7.62 -2.69 5.49
CA VAL A 52 6.56 -2.43 4.48
C VAL A 52 7.03 -1.37 3.48
N LYS A 53 7.63 -0.28 3.96
CA LYS A 53 8.20 0.75 3.07
C LYS A 53 9.28 0.17 2.16
N SER A 54 10.11 -0.74 2.69
CA SER A 54 11.16 -1.42 1.92
C SER A 54 10.57 -2.27 0.79
N VAL A 55 9.57 -3.11 1.07
CA VAL A 55 8.98 -3.97 0.01
C VAL A 55 8.25 -3.15 -1.04
N LEU A 56 7.50 -2.10 -0.66
CA LEU A 56 6.85 -1.19 -1.62
C LEU A 56 7.89 -0.52 -2.53
N ASN A 57 8.97 -0.01 -1.98
CA ASN A 57 10.03 0.60 -2.77
C ASN A 57 10.72 -0.39 -3.74
N GLN A 58 10.94 -1.64 -3.30
CA GLN A 58 11.48 -2.69 -4.17
C GLN A 58 10.49 -3.04 -5.30
N LEU A 59 9.18 -3.02 -5.02
CA LEU A 59 8.14 -3.18 -6.04
C LEU A 59 8.06 -2.01 -7.03
N GLY A 60 8.70 -0.87 -6.73
CA GLY A 60 8.60 0.35 -7.53
C GLY A 60 7.40 1.21 -7.18
N ILE A 61 6.86 1.04 -5.97
CA ILE A 61 5.69 1.75 -5.45
C ILE A 61 6.13 2.87 -4.51
N ASP A 62 5.61 4.08 -4.73
CA ASP A 62 5.61 5.13 -3.73
C ASP A 62 4.48 4.84 -2.72
N TYR A 63 4.84 4.67 -1.45
CA TYR A 63 3.87 4.36 -0.39
C TYR A 63 2.84 5.48 -0.15
N ARG A 64 3.08 6.68 -0.71
CA ARG A 64 2.14 7.81 -0.70
C ARG A 64 1.12 7.79 -1.83
N LYS A 65 1.17 6.78 -2.70
CA LYS A 65 0.29 6.65 -3.87
C LYS A 65 -0.57 5.40 -3.77
N GLU A 66 -1.20 5.21 -2.62
CA GLU A 66 -2.19 4.16 -2.43
C GLU A 66 -3.31 4.31 -3.47
N SER A 67 -3.69 3.19 -4.12
CA SER A 67 -4.74 3.18 -5.14
C SER A 67 -6.12 3.30 -4.52
N GLU A 68 -6.28 2.73 -3.33
CA GLU A 68 -7.48 2.88 -2.50
C GLU A 68 -7.09 2.90 -1.02
N VAL A 69 -7.82 3.68 -0.22
CA VAL A 69 -7.72 3.67 1.23
C VAL A 69 -9.07 4.00 1.85
N TRP A 70 -9.44 3.27 2.90
CA TRP A 70 -10.66 3.54 3.66
C TRP A 70 -10.51 3.14 5.11
N LYS A 71 -11.26 3.81 5.99
CA LYS A 71 -11.39 3.41 7.39
C LYS A 71 -12.27 2.17 7.47
N MET A 72 -11.78 1.10 8.07
CA MET A 72 -12.58 -0.11 8.33
C MET A 72 -13.46 0.08 9.56
N TYR A 73 -12.85 0.40 10.71
CA TYR A 73 -13.57 0.70 11.94
C TYR A 73 -12.72 1.53 12.90
N LYS A 74 -13.36 2.00 13.96
CA LYS A 74 -12.72 2.65 15.11
C LYS A 74 -12.88 1.73 16.31
N ASP A 75 -11.79 1.38 16.99
CA ASP A 75 -11.84 0.50 18.16
C ASP A 75 -12.26 1.25 19.44
N GLU A 76 -12.39 0.51 20.54
CA GLU A 76 -12.83 1.02 21.83
C GLU A 76 -11.84 2.02 22.46
N ASP A 77 -10.55 1.88 22.14
CA ASP A 77 -9.48 2.79 22.56
C ASP A 77 -9.40 4.07 21.68
N GLY A 78 -10.24 4.13 20.66
CA GLY A 78 -10.35 5.25 19.75
C GLY A 78 -9.32 5.26 18.63
N LEU A 79 -8.59 4.16 18.42
CA LEU A 79 -7.71 3.99 17.27
C LEU A 79 -8.53 3.71 16.01
N HIS A 80 -8.08 4.28 14.91
CA HIS A 80 -8.73 4.14 13.61
C HIS A 80 -7.98 3.10 12.78
N LEU A 81 -8.66 2.01 12.44
CA LEU A 81 -8.10 0.99 11.56
C LEU A 81 -8.39 1.36 10.10
N TYR A 82 -7.34 1.39 9.28
CA TYR A 82 -7.42 1.63 7.84
C TYR A 82 -7.04 0.39 7.05
N ASN A 83 -7.66 0.24 5.89
CA ASN A 83 -7.20 -0.65 4.83
C ASN A 83 -6.62 0.20 3.69
N GLY A 84 -5.63 -0.33 2.98
CA GLY A 84 -4.98 0.34 1.86
C GLY A 84 -4.55 -0.66 0.80
N ILE A 85 -4.78 -0.31 -0.47
CA ILE A 85 -4.46 -1.13 -1.64
C ILE A 85 -3.35 -0.47 -2.46
N PHE A 86 -2.38 -1.29 -2.87
CA PHE A 86 -1.34 -0.92 -3.83
C PHE A 86 -1.24 -1.99 -4.91
N HIS A 87 -0.90 -1.59 -6.14
CA HIS A 87 -0.76 -2.50 -7.26
C HIS A 87 0.69 -2.57 -7.75
N TYR A 88 1.15 -3.74 -8.15
CA TYR A 88 2.41 -3.90 -8.87
C TYR A 88 2.21 -4.77 -10.11
N LYS A 89 3.07 -4.59 -11.10
CA LYS A 89 3.10 -5.44 -12.29
C LYS A 89 4.00 -6.64 -12.04
N GLY A 90 3.46 -7.84 -12.19
CA GLY A 90 4.21 -9.05 -11.91
C GLY A 90 3.37 -10.30 -11.72
N SER A 91 3.95 -11.27 -11.03
CA SER A 91 3.28 -12.48 -10.55
C SER A 91 3.66 -12.78 -9.11
N PHE A 92 2.81 -13.58 -8.47
CA PHE A 92 2.89 -13.96 -7.07
C PHE A 92 2.93 -15.49 -6.95
N GLU A 93 3.80 -15.99 -6.08
CA GLU A 93 3.83 -17.38 -5.65
C GLU A 93 3.88 -17.44 -4.12
N GLY A 94 3.01 -18.24 -3.52
CA GLY A 94 2.90 -18.39 -2.07
C GLY A 94 1.50 -18.79 -1.64
N LYS A 95 1.31 -19.03 -0.34
CA LYS A 95 -0.02 -19.27 0.20
C LYS A 95 -0.85 -17.98 0.04
N ASN A 96 -1.97 -18.08 -0.68
CA ASN A 96 -2.93 -16.99 -0.74
C ASN A 96 -3.39 -16.65 0.69
N CYS A 97 -3.62 -15.37 0.99
CA CYS A 97 -4.09 -14.92 2.30
C CYS A 97 -5.57 -15.28 2.56
N GLU A 98 -6.11 -16.28 1.87
CA GLU A 98 -7.42 -16.86 2.16
C GLU A 98 -7.40 -17.42 3.58
N VAL A 99 -8.18 -16.79 4.45
CA VAL A 99 -8.53 -17.31 5.77
C VAL A 99 -9.75 -18.18 5.54
N TYR A 100 -9.55 -19.50 5.47
CA TYR A 100 -10.62 -20.48 5.57
C TYR A 100 -11.07 -20.62 7.03
#